data_AF-A0A0G9LDL3-F1
#
_entry.id   AF-A0A0G9LDL3-F1
#
_cell.length_a   1.000
_cell.length_b   1.000
_cell.length_c   1.000
_cell.angle_alpha   90.00
_cell.angle_beta   90.00
_cell.angle_gamma   90.00
#
_symmetry.space_group_name_H-M   'P 1'
#
loop_
_entity.id
_entity.type
_entity.pdbx_description
1 polymer ?
#
loop_
_entity_poly.entity_id
_entity_poly.type
_entity_poly.pdbx_seq_one_letter_code
_entity_poly.pdbx_strand_id
1 'polypeptide(L)'
;MYKDAINLVPILHFFIPIILGTLVGCICKNFNLIKTTYQIIISIIICIIYLAIIAFYTSSQNETQLLIILFIWNSILIFISNKIYLYFCNKKNAHS
;
A
#
# COMPACT_ATOMS: atom_id res chain seq x y z
N MET A 1 19.06 23.30 17.19
CA MET A 1 19.96 22.39 16.47
C MET A 1 19.36 20.98 16.54
N TYR A 2 18.28 20.74 15.78
CA TYR A 2 17.65 19.41 15.67
C TYR A 2 18.05 18.85 14.31
N LYS A 3 19.23 18.22 14.24
CA LYS A 3 19.74 17.56 13.04
C LYS A 3 19.59 16.04 13.07
N ASP A 4 19.06 15.49 14.17
CA ASP A 4 18.87 14.03 14.37
C ASP A 4 17.39 13.63 14.46
N ALA A 5 16.49 14.40 13.83
CA ALA A 5 15.16 13.88 13.55
C ALA A 5 15.34 12.77 12.51
N ILE A 6 15.39 11.51 12.98
CA ILE A 6 15.31 10.31 12.15
C ILE A 6 14.36 10.62 10.99
N ASN A 7 14.86 10.54 9.76
CA ASN A 7 14.11 10.90 8.56
C ASN A 7 12.80 10.09 8.53
N LEU A 8 11.72 10.66 9.07
CA LEU A 8 10.47 9.97 9.33
C LEU A 8 9.66 9.77 8.05
N VAL A 9 9.92 10.62 7.06
CA VAL A 9 9.27 10.62 5.75
C VAL A 9 9.46 9.29 5.00
N PRO A 10 10.68 8.76 4.78
CA PRO A 10 10.86 7.45 4.14
C PRO A 10 10.27 6.31 4.96
N ILE A 11 10.29 6.41 6.29
CA ILE A 11 9.68 5.42 7.19
C ILE A 11 8.15 5.37 6.99
N LEU A 12 7.50 6.53 6.93
CA LEU A 12 6.07 6.64 6.68
C LEU A 12 5.68 6.10 5.30
N HIS A 13 6.48 6.41 4.27
CA HIS A 13 6.26 5.87 2.93
C HIS A 13 6.44 4.34 2.83
N PHE A 14 7.11 3.70 3.80
CA PHE A 14 7.22 2.24 3.85
C PHE A 14 6.08 1.59 4.65
N PHE A 15 5.75 2.11 5.83
CA PHE A 15 4.73 1.51 6.71
C PHE A 15 3.29 1.75 6.24
N ILE A 16 2.99 2.91 5.67
CA ILE A 16 1.62 3.25 5.22
C ILE A 16 1.11 2.26 4.15
N PRO A 17 1.87 1.93 3.08
CA PRO A 17 1.45 0.94 2.09
C PRO A 17 1.20 -0.45 2.68
N ILE A 18 1.97 -0.86 3.70
CA ILE A 18 1.80 -2.15 4.36
C ILE A 18 0.47 -2.19 5.12
N ILE A 19 0.17 -1.15 5.90
CA ILE A 19 -1.09 -1.02 6.63
C ILE A 19 -2.26 -1.01 5.64
N LEU A 20 -2.16 -0.22 4.56
CA LEU A 20 -3.17 -0.18 3.49
C LEU A 20 -3.35 -1.56 2.84
N GLY A 21 -2.28 -2.29 2.53
CA GLY A 21 -2.35 -3.63 1.97
C GLY A 21 -3.03 -4.66 2.89
N THR A 22 -2.78 -4.59 4.20
CA THR A 22 -3.48 -5.45 5.16
C THR A 22 -4.98 -5.11 5.26
N LEU A 23 -5.34 -3.83 5.27
CA LEU A 23 -6.75 -3.39 5.24
C LEU A 23 -7.46 -3.87 3.98
N VAL A 24 -6.79 -3.75 2.82
CA VAL A 24 -7.29 -4.27 1.55
C VAL A 24 -7.51 -5.77 1.60
N GLY A 25 -6.58 -6.53 2.18
CA GLY A 25 -6.74 -7.97 2.35
C GLY A 25 -7.92 -8.33 3.23
N CYS A 26 -8.17 -7.57 4.30
CA CYS A 26 -9.34 -7.73 5.15
C CYS A 26 -10.65 -7.49 4.37
N ILE A 27 -10.73 -6.39 3.62
CA ILE A 27 -11.87 -6.06 2.77
C ILE A 27 -12.08 -7.12 1.69
N CYS A 28 -11.02 -7.50 0.96
CA CYS A 28 -11.09 -8.51 -0.09
C CYS A 28 -11.60 -9.86 0.44
N LYS A 29 -11.19 -10.25 1.65
CA LYS A 29 -11.71 -11.45 2.32
C LYS A 29 -13.20 -11.32 2.61
N ASN A 30 -13.63 -10.23 3.25
CA ASN A 30 -15.02 -10.03 3.66
C ASN A 30 -16.00 -9.96 2.48
N PHE A 31 -15.56 -9.43 1.32
CA PHE A 31 -16.39 -9.33 0.11
C PHE A 31 -16.18 -10.50 -0.87
N ASN A 32 -15.43 -11.54 -0.49
CA ASN A 32 -15.11 -12.69 -1.33
C ASN A 32 -14.39 -12.32 -2.66
N LEU A 33 -13.69 -11.18 -2.68
CA LEU A 33 -12.91 -10.66 -3.82
C LEU A 33 -11.50 -11.25 -3.85
N ILE A 34 -11.40 -12.57 -3.76
CA ILE A 34 -10.12 -13.29 -3.62
C ILE A 34 -9.41 -13.47 -4.97
N LYS A 35 -10.10 -13.22 -6.09
CA LYS A 35 -9.49 -13.28 -7.42
C LYS A 35 -8.35 -12.27 -7.52
N THR A 36 -7.20 -12.73 -8.01
CA THR A 36 -5.98 -11.92 -8.16
C THR A 36 -6.24 -10.63 -8.95
N THR A 37 -7.11 -10.66 -9.97
CA THR A 37 -7.47 -9.47 -10.76
C THR A 37 -8.12 -8.36 -9.91
N TYR A 38 -9.04 -8.70 -8.99
CA TYR A 38 -9.66 -7.70 -8.11
C TYR A 38 -8.65 -7.11 -7.12
N GLN A 39 -7.76 -7.94 -6.60
CA GLN A 39 -6.71 -7.50 -5.66
C GLN A 39 -5.72 -6.54 -6.32
N ILE A 40 -5.33 -6.82 -7.57
CA ILE A 40 -4.47 -5.92 -8.35
C ILE A 40 -5.19 -4.59 -8.58
N ILE A 41 -6.44 -4.61 -9.05
CA ILE A 41 -7.22 -3.40 -9.32
C ILE A 41 -7.36 -2.54 -8.05
N ILE A 42 -7.74 -3.14 -6.92
CA ILE A 42 -7.89 -2.42 -5.65
C ILE A 42 -6.56 -1.83 -5.17
N SER A 43 -5.45 -2.58 -5.32
CA SER A 43 -4.13 -2.10 -4.93
C SER A 43 -3.70 -0.89 -5.76
N ILE A 44 -3.96 -0.93 -7.07
CA ILE A 44 -3.71 0.20 -7.99
C ILE A 44 -4.56 1.40 -7.61
N ILE A 45 -5.86 1.23 -7.37
CA ILE A 45 -6.78 2.34 -7.01
C ILE A 45 -6.30 3.04 -5.74
N ILE A 46 -5.97 2.27 -4.70
CA ILE A 46 -5.51 2.83 -3.42
C ILE A 46 -4.18 3.56 -3.58
N CYS A 47 -3.28 3.01 -4.40
CA CYS A 47 -2.04 3.68 -4.71
C CYS A 47 -2.25 5.00 -5.44
N ILE A 48 -3.14 5.04 -6.45
CA ILE A 48 -3.52 6.28 -7.16
C ILE A 48 -4.07 7.32 -6.18
N ILE A 49 -4.98 6.93 -5.27
CA ILE A 49 -5.55 7.84 -4.27
C ILE A 49 -4.46 8.39 -3.36
N TYR A 50 -3.58 7.52 -2.86
CA TYR A 50 -2.47 7.91 -1.99
C TYR A 50 -1.53 8.92 -2.67
N LEU A 51 -1.21 8.71 -3.94
CA LEU A 51 -0.36 9.61 -4.71
C LEU A 51 -1.05 10.89 -5.11
N ALA A 52 -2.35 10.87 -5.40
CA ALA A 52 -3.12 12.09 -5.62
C ALA A 52 -3.11 12.99 -4.38
N ILE A 53 -3.21 12.40 -3.18
CA ILE A 53 -3.08 13.11 -1.90
C ILE A 53 -1.67 13.72 -1.80
N ILE A 54 -0.61 12.93 -2.00
CA ILE A 54 0.78 13.45 -1.92
C ILE A 54 1.02 14.56 -2.95
N ALA A 55 0.61 14.36 -4.20
CA ALA A 55 0.78 15.33 -5.26
C ALA A 55 0.03 16.65 -4.97
N PHE A 56 -1.09 16.62 -4.24
CA PHE A 56 -1.77 17.83 -3.79
C PHE A 56 -0.95 18.64 -2.78
N TYR A 57 -0.12 17.97 -1.97
CA TYR A 57 0.72 18.59 -0.94
C TYR A 57 2.14 18.94 -1.40
N THR A 58 2.52 18.58 -2.63
CA THR A 58 3.90 18.73 -3.13
C THR A 58 3.90 19.47 -4.48
N SER A 59 4.69 20.54 -4.61
CA SER A 59 4.52 21.60 -5.62
C SER A 59 5.64 21.69 -6.68
N SER A 60 6.59 20.75 -6.74
CA SER A 60 7.78 20.92 -7.60
C SER A 60 7.90 19.90 -8.74
N GLN A 61 8.41 20.35 -9.90
CA GLN A 61 8.55 19.56 -11.12
C GLN A 61 9.43 18.30 -10.97
N ASN A 62 10.40 18.31 -10.03
CA ASN A 62 11.27 17.16 -9.75
C ASN A 62 10.57 16.04 -8.97
N GLU A 63 9.34 16.28 -8.48
CA GLU A 63 8.58 15.29 -7.73
C GLU A 63 7.89 14.27 -8.64
N THR A 64 7.69 14.57 -9.93
CA THR A 64 6.96 13.67 -10.83
C THR A 64 7.63 12.30 -10.98
N GLN A 65 8.96 12.25 -11.13
CA GLN A 65 9.70 10.99 -11.16
C GLN A 65 9.65 10.27 -9.80
N LEU A 66 9.76 11.01 -8.70
CA LEU A 66 9.66 10.47 -7.35
C LEU A 66 8.27 9.86 -7.10
N LEU A 67 7.20 10.54 -7.53
CA LEU A 67 5.81 10.07 -7.45
C LEU A 67 5.61 8.77 -8.25
N ILE A 68 6.20 8.65 -9.44
CA ILE A 68 6.12 7.41 -10.23
C ILE A 68 6.86 6.26 -9.53
N ILE A 69 8.04 6.51 -8.98
CA ILE A 69 8.80 5.49 -8.24
C ILE A 69 8.01 5.06 -6.99
N LEU A 70 7.45 6.02 -6.25
CA LEU A 70 6.58 5.77 -5.10
C LEU A 70 5.32 4.99 -5.52
N PHE A 71 4.73 5.28 -6.68
CA PHE A 71 3.58 4.55 -7.22
C PHE A 71 3.85 3.07 -7.42
N ILE A 72 4.98 2.76 -8.05
CA ILE A 72 5.35 1.38 -8.33
C ILE A 72 5.61 0.65 -7.01
N TRP A 73 6.44 1.22 -6.13
CA TRP A 73 6.78 0.59 -4.85
C TRP A 73 5.59 0.40 -3.93
N ASN A 74 4.73 1.42 -3.79
CA ASN A 74 3.56 1.36 -2.93
C ASN A 74 2.53 0.35 -3.44
N SER A 75 2.31 0.28 -4.77
CA SER A 75 1.40 -0.71 -5.37
C SER A 75 1.87 -2.15 -5.09
N ILE A 76 3.18 -2.40 -5.22
CA ILE A 76 3.79 -3.70 -4.94
C ILE A 76 3.63 -4.06 -3.46
N LEU A 77 3.95 -3.12 -2.55
CA LEU A 77 3.84 -3.34 -1.10
C LEU A 77 2.39 -3.65 -0.66
N ILE A 78 1.41 -2.91 -1.19
CA ILE A 78 -0.01 -3.13 -0.92
C ILE A 78 -0.43 -4.53 -1.40
N PHE A 79 -0.03 -4.91 -2.62
CA PHE A 79 -0.37 -6.20 -3.20
C PHE A 79 0.24 -7.38 -2.44
N ILE A 80 1.55 -7.31 -2.12
CA ILE A 80 2.24 -8.35 -1.36
C ILE A 80 1.63 -8.48 0.04
N SER A 81 1.39 -7.36 0.73
CA SER A 81 0.81 -7.37 2.08
C SER A 81 -0.61 -7.96 2.08
N ASN A 82 -1.42 -7.67 1.06
CA ASN A 82 -2.73 -8.29 0.86
C ASN A 82 -2.61 -9.81 0.68
N LYS A 83 -1.71 -10.28 -0.19
CA LYS A 83 -1.49 -11.73 -0.39
C LYS A 83 -1.03 -12.43 0.89
N ILE A 84 -0.10 -11.82 1.63
CA ILE A 84 0.38 -12.35 2.92
C ILE A 84 -0.79 -12.45 3.91
N TYR A 85 -1.60 -11.40 4.04
CA TYR A 85 -2.77 -11.39 4.93
C TYR A 85 -3.76 -12.51 4.59
N LEU A 86 -4.12 -12.64 3.31
CA LEU A 86 -5.05 -13.67 2.86
C LEU A 86 -4.51 -15.08 3.05
N TYR A 87 -3.20 -15.28 2.84
CA TYR A 87 -2.55 -16.57 3.11
C TYR A 87 -2.70 -16.98 4.58
N PHE A 88 -2.37 -16.10 5.53
CA PHE A 88 -2.54 -16.39 6.95
C PHE A 88 -4.00 -16.60 7.35
N CYS A 89 -4.91 -15.80 6.78
CA CYS A 89 -6.34 -15.94 7.00
C CYS A 89 -6.91 -17.28 6.51
N ASN A 90 -6.50 -17.74 5.33
CA ASN A 90 -6.98 -18.99 4.75
C ASN A 90 -6.37 -20.20 5.46
N LYS A 91 -5.09 -20.11 5.86
CA LYS A 91 -4.42 -21.15 6.66
C LYS A 91 -5.09 -21.35 8.02
N LYS A 92 -5.57 -20.27 8.66
CA LYS A 92 -6.30 -20.34 9.93
C LYS A 92 -7.64 -21.09 9.80
N ASN A 93 -8.36 -20.90 8.69
CA ASN A 93 -9.64 -21.56 8.44
C ASN A 93 -9.50 -23.05 8.06
N ALA A 94 -8.32 -23.50 7.62
CA ALA A 94 -8.07 -24.91 7.29
C ALA A 94 -7.78 -25.79 8.52
N HIS A 95 -7.56 -25.19 9.68
CA HIS A 95 -7.22 -25.85 10.95
C HIS A 95 -8.30 -25.72 12.04
N SER A 96 -9.45 -25.11 11.74
CA SER A 96 -10.63 -25.04 12.64
C SER A 96 -11.70 -26.02 12.20
#